data_AF-A0A6L9QE72-F1
#
_entry.id   AF-A0A6L9QE72-F1
#
_cell.length_a   1.000
_cell.length_b   1.000
_cell.length_c   1.000
_cell.angle_alpha   90.00
_cell.angle_beta   90.00
_cell.angle_gamma   90.00
#
_symmetry.space_group_name_H-M   'P 1'
#
loop_
_entity.id
_entity.type
_entity.pdbx_description
1 polymer ?
#
loop_
_entity_poly.entity_id
_entity_poly.type
_entity_poly.pdbx_seq_one_letter_code
_entity_poly.pdbx_strand_id
1 'polypeptide(L)'
;MTDWTQFHPTEPLTAPDGSRVDIDVEMVPLVQQLWRLGFHTKVACQDAGEAVLHGGTRAPEGDRPRLAARTMGRAWLIVHADQAPRLLDAVTELSSTGTWKPSQ
;
A
#
# COMPACT_ATOMS: atom_id res chain seq x y z
N MET A 1 -17.45 11.49 -0.72
CA MET A 1 -16.04 11.37 -1.14
C MET A 1 -15.21 12.18 -0.17
N THR A 2 -14.35 11.55 0.62
CA THR A 2 -13.25 12.29 1.26
C THR A 2 -12.20 12.51 0.18
N ASP A 3 -12.01 13.77 -0.23
CA ASP A 3 -10.97 14.15 -1.19
C ASP A 3 -9.60 13.97 -0.54
N TRP A 4 -9.04 12.77 -0.72
CA TRP A 4 -7.63 12.53 -0.48
C TRP A 4 -6.87 13.19 -1.63
N THR A 5 -5.94 14.09 -1.31
CA THR A 5 -5.07 14.68 -2.33
C THR A 5 -4.19 13.58 -2.88
N GLN A 6 -4.41 13.20 -4.14
CA GLN A 6 -3.46 12.35 -4.86
C GLN A 6 -2.21 13.19 -5.16
N PHE A 7 -1.06 12.70 -4.73
CA PHE A 7 0.23 13.37 -4.81
C PHE A 7 1.16 12.73 -5.85
N HIS A 8 1.05 11.41 -6.07
CA HIS A 8 1.92 10.68 -6.98
C HIS A 8 1.22 10.39 -8.33
N PRO A 9 2.00 10.16 -9.40
CA PRO A 9 1.46 9.59 -10.63
C PRO A 9 0.79 8.24 -10.35
N THR A 10 -0.35 8.01 -11.02
CA THR A 10 -1.12 6.77 -10.87
C THR A 10 -1.24 6.01 -12.18
N GLU A 11 -1.38 4.69 -12.05
CA GLU A 11 -1.80 3.79 -13.11
C GLU A 11 -3.17 3.17 -12.78
N PRO A 12 -4.13 3.19 -13.72
CA PRO A 12 -5.42 2.57 -13.49
C PRO A 12 -5.34 1.04 -13.65
N LEU A 13 -5.64 0.31 -12.59
CA LEU A 13 -5.70 -1.16 -12.57
C LEU A 13 -7.13 -1.67 -12.38
N THR A 14 -7.37 -2.91 -12.82
CA THR A 14 -8.60 -3.65 -12.48
C THR A 14 -8.34 -4.50 -11.24
N ALA A 15 -9.05 -4.19 -10.15
CA ALA A 15 -9.00 -4.95 -8.91
C ALA A 15 -9.67 -6.34 -9.06
N PRO A 16 -9.43 -7.29 -8.13
CA PRO A 16 -10.01 -8.64 -8.20
C PRO A 16 -11.54 -8.67 -8.20
N ASP A 17 -12.19 -7.64 -7.67
CA ASP A 17 -13.65 -7.48 -7.68
C ASP A 17 -14.18 -6.87 -9.00
N GLY A 18 -13.31 -6.61 -9.97
CA GLY A 18 -13.64 -6.01 -11.26
C GLY A 18 -13.71 -4.48 -11.26
N SER A 19 -13.55 -3.83 -10.10
CA SER A 19 -13.52 -2.37 -10.02
C SER A 19 -12.24 -1.81 -10.63
N ARG A 20 -12.32 -0.57 -11.14
CA ARG A 20 -11.15 0.17 -11.65
C ARG A 20 -10.66 1.13 -10.59
N VAL A 21 -9.37 1.04 -10.24
CA VAL A 21 -8.73 1.82 -9.18
C VAL A 21 -7.41 2.40 -9.67
N ASP A 22 -7.14 3.65 -9.31
CA ASP A 22 -5.86 4.31 -9.58
C ASP A 22 -4.87 3.96 -8.46
N ILE A 23 -3.73 3.39 -8.84
CA ILE A 23 -2.66 2.97 -7.91
C ILE A 23 -1.40 3.77 -8.21
N ASP A 24 -0.74 4.29 -7.18
CA ASP A 24 0.60 4.89 -7.27
C ASP A 24 1.54 4.01 -8.11
N VAL A 25 2.17 4.56 -9.14
CA VAL A 25 2.91 3.77 -10.16
C VAL A 25 3.94 2.84 -9.53
N GLU A 26 4.65 3.28 -8.50
CA GLU A 26 5.65 2.44 -7.82
C GLU A 26 5.05 1.29 -7.00
N MET A 27 3.78 1.39 -6.63
CA MET A 27 3.04 0.35 -5.91
C MET A 27 2.46 -0.72 -6.84
N VAL A 28 2.34 -0.45 -8.14
CA VAL A 28 1.70 -1.35 -9.12
C VAL A 28 2.27 -2.79 -9.06
N PRO A 29 3.60 -3.02 -9.10
CA PRO A 29 4.13 -4.39 -9.09
C PRO A 29 3.77 -5.17 -7.82
N LEU A 30 3.80 -4.49 -6.67
CA LEU A 30 3.47 -5.07 -5.36
C LEU A 30 1.97 -5.39 -5.25
N VAL A 31 1.11 -4.42 -5.58
CA VAL A 31 -0.34 -4.57 -5.51
C VAL A 31 -0.82 -5.71 -6.42
N GLN A 32 -0.33 -5.76 -7.66
CA GLN A 32 -0.67 -6.84 -8.58
C GLN A 32 -0.18 -8.20 -8.09
N GLN A 33 1.01 -8.29 -7.49
CA GLN A 33 1.50 -9.55 -6.94
C GLN A 33 0.63 -10.03 -5.78
N LEU A 34 0.22 -9.13 -4.89
CA LEU A 34 -0.67 -9.48 -3.78
C LEU A 34 -2.05 -9.91 -4.27
N TRP A 35 -2.61 -9.25 -5.28
CA TRP A 35 -3.85 -9.68 -5.91
C TRP A 35 -3.73 -11.05 -6.58
N ARG A 36 -2.62 -11.35 -7.27
CA ARG A 36 -2.33 -12.69 -7.82
C ARG A 36 -2.29 -13.76 -6.73
N LEU A 37 -1.80 -13.41 -5.54
CA LEU A 37 -1.76 -14.28 -4.37
C LEU A 37 -3.10 -14.33 -3.60
N GLY A 38 -4.14 -13.64 -4.08
CA GLY A 38 -5.47 -13.62 -3.48
C GLY A 38 -5.58 -12.75 -2.23
N PHE A 39 -4.72 -11.75 -2.03
CA PHE A 39 -4.87 -10.77 -0.98
C PHE A 39 -5.80 -9.63 -1.40
N HIS A 40 -6.62 -9.16 -0.47
CA HIS A 40 -7.49 -8.01 -0.62
C HIS A 40 -6.82 -6.79 -0.01
N THR A 41 -6.58 -5.76 -0.82
CA THR A 41 -5.92 -4.51 -0.42
C THR A 41 -6.93 -3.39 -0.26
N LYS A 42 -6.71 -2.48 0.70
CA LYS A 42 -7.59 -1.33 0.95
C LYS A 42 -6.96 0.03 0.66
N VAL A 43 -5.68 0.18 1.00
CA VAL A 43 -4.90 1.42 0.81
C VAL A 43 -3.51 1.00 0.37
N ALA A 44 -2.96 1.73 -0.61
CA ALA A 44 -1.58 1.62 -1.06
C ALA A 44 -1.05 3.05 -1.27
N CYS A 45 0.18 3.30 -0.83
CA CYS A 45 0.88 4.55 -1.06
C CYS A 45 2.38 4.27 -1.23
N GLN A 46 2.99 4.87 -2.24
CA GLN A 46 4.43 4.71 -2.48
C GLN A 46 5.29 5.45 -1.45
N ASP A 47 4.83 6.60 -0.93
CA ASP A 47 5.50 7.33 0.17
C ASP A 47 4.49 7.83 1.22
N ALA A 48 4.47 7.15 2.36
CA ALA A 48 3.61 7.48 3.47
C ALA A 48 3.98 8.81 4.14
N GLY A 49 5.24 9.22 4.11
CA GLY A 49 5.67 10.52 4.60
C GLY A 49 5.10 11.66 3.76
N GLU A 50 5.22 11.56 2.44
CA GLU A 50 4.63 12.55 1.52
C GLU A 50 3.11 12.58 1.64
N ALA A 51 2.45 11.42 1.74
CA ALA A 51 1.02 11.34 2.00
C ALA A 51 0.63 12.02 3.32
N VAL A 52 1.40 11.85 4.40
CA VAL A 52 1.13 12.55 5.66
C VAL A 52 1.32 14.07 5.51
N LEU A 53 2.41 14.49 4.87
CA LEU A 53 2.76 15.90 4.71
C LEU A 53 1.71 16.66 3.89
N HIS A 54 1.24 16.06 2.81
CA HIS A 54 0.34 16.67 1.83
C HIS A 54 -1.15 16.41 2.11
N GLY A 55 -1.50 15.82 3.26
CA GLY A 55 -2.90 15.64 3.66
C GLY A 55 -3.60 14.39 3.10
N GLY A 56 -2.85 13.45 2.55
CA GLY A 56 -3.29 12.08 2.21
C GLY A 56 -3.59 11.19 3.42
N THR A 57 -3.50 11.72 4.66
CA THR A 57 -3.88 11.01 5.90
C THR A 57 -4.72 11.90 6.82
N ARG A 58 -5.33 11.30 7.86
CA ARG A 58 -6.10 12.04 8.88
C ARG A 58 -5.23 12.74 9.93
N ALA A 59 -3.92 12.85 9.70
CA ALA A 59 -3.02 13.52 10.63
C ALA A 59 -3.42 15.00 10.81
N PRO A 60 -3.53 15.51 12.06
CA PRO A 60 -3.73 16.93 12.32
C PRO A 60 -2.65 17.78 11.66
N GLU A 61 -3.02 18.90 11.05
CA GLU A 61 -2.10 19.71 10.22
C GLU A 61 -0.82 20.11 10.96
N GLY A 62 -0.94 20.56 12.21
CA GLY A 62 0.22 20.92 13.05
C GLY A 62 1.15 19.75 13.40
N ASP A 63 0.67 18.51 13.31
CA ASP A 63 1.46 17.30 13.56
C ASP A 63 2.09 16.71 12.29
N ARG A 64 1.61 17.08 11.10
CA ARG A 64 2.03 16.48 9.82
C ARG A 64 3.54 16.49 9.63
N PRO A 65 4.30 17.58 9.84
CA PRO A 65 5.75 17.56 9.62
C PRO A 65 6.47 16.52 10.48
N ARG A 66 6.09 16.41 11.76
CA ARG A 66 6.69 15.46 12.70
C ARG A 66 6.32 14.01 12.36
N LEU A 67 5.09 13.77 11.95
CA LEU A 67 4.61 12.43 11.59
C LEU A 67 5.18 11.98 10.24
N ALA A 68 5.19 12.87 9.23
CA ALA A 68 5.77 12.62 7.92
C ALA A 68 7.25 12.24 8.03
N ALA A 69 8.02 12.94 8.87
CA ALA A 69 9.44 12.63 9.08
C ALA A 69 9.71 11.18 9.56
N ARG A 70 8.74 10.51 10.20
CA ARG A 70 8.89 9.12 10.66
C ARG A 70 8.66 8.09 9.55
N THR A 71 7.96 8.48 8.50
CA THR A 71 7.49 7.58 7.43
C THR A 71 7.97 8.00 6.04
N MET A 72 8.76 9.06 5.94
CA MET A 72 9.38 9.52 4.69
C MET A 72 10.18 8.40 4.03
N GLY A 73 9.99 8.22 2.73
CA GLY A 73 10.63 7.17 1.93
C GLY A 73 10.10 5.76 2.24
N ARG A 74 8.99 5.62 2.98
CA ARG A 74 8.40 4.32 3.28
C ARG A 74 7.07 4.15 2.56
N ALA A 75 6.95 3.07 1.81
CA ALA A 75 5.66 2.64 1.29
C ALA A 75 4.71 2.18 2.42
N TRP A 76 3.42 2.35 2.20
CA TRP A 76 2.37 1.83 3.07
C TRP A 76 1.35 1.06 2.24
N LEU A 77 1.06 -0.16 2.69
CA LEU A 77 0.01 -1.00 2.16
C LEU A 77 -0.86 -1.54 3.30
N ILE A 78 -2.17 -1.62 3.10
CA ILE A 78 -3.12 -2.26 4.01
C ILE A 78 -3.79 -3.43 3.30
N VAL A 79 -3.71 -4.62 3.90
CA VAL A 79 -4.51 -5.80 3.54
C VAL A 79 -5.62 -6.04 4.56
N HIS A 80 -6.56 -6.93 4.24
CA HIS A 80 -7.56 -7.36 5.20
C HIS A 80 -6.93 -8.10 6.39
N ALA A 81 -7.45 -7.84 7.60
CA ALA A 81 -6.84 -8.28 8.85
C ALA A 81 -6.84 -9.81 9.03
N ASP A 82 -7.86 -10.50 8.52
CA ASP A 82 -7.96 -11.97 8.51
C ASP A 82 -6.89 -12.62 7.62
N GLN A 83 -6.29 -11.87 6.70
CA GLN A 83 -5.21 -12.34 5.82
C GLN A 83 -3.80 -12.04 6.37
N ALA A 84 -3.69 -11.42 7.55
CA ALA A 84 -2.42 -11.01 8.12
C ALA A 84 -1.43 -12.17 8.36
N PRO A 85 -1.84 -13.34 8.91
CA PRO A 85 -0.92 -14.47 9.07
C PRO A 85 -0.32 -14.93 7.73
N ARG A 86 -1.15 -15.07 6.70
CA ARG A 86 -0.69 -15.47 5.35
C ARG A 86 0.24 -14.44 4.72
N LEU A 87 0.02 -13.14 4.99
CA LEU A 87 0.92 -12.08 4.52
C LEU A 87 2.28 -12.18 5.20
N LEU A 88 2.32 -12.43 6.51
CA LEU A 88 3.57 -12.58 7.26
C LEU A 88 4.37 -13.77 6.72
N ASP A 89 3.74 -14.91 6.48
CA ASP A 89 4.42 -16.07 5.89
C ASP A 89 5.02 -15.75 4.51
N ALA A 90 4.26 -15.08 3.63
CA ALA A 90 4.74 -14.69 2.31
C ALA A 90 5.91 -13.71 2.37
N VAL A 91 5.92 -12.79 3.35
CA VAL A 91 7.04 -11.85 3.59
C VAL A 91 8.26 -12.57 4.15
N THR A 92 8.07 -13.53 5.07
CA THR A 92 9.15 -14.37 5.58
C THR A 92 9.78 -15.18 4.46
N GLU A 93 8.97 -15.81 3.59
CA GLU A 93 9.47 -16.56 2.45
C GLU A 93 10.20 -15.64 1.45
N LEU A 94 9.64 -14.47 1.13
CA LEU A 94 10.29 -13.46 0.29
C LEU A 94 11.65 -13.05 0.85
N SER A 95 11.74 -12.81 2.16
CA SER A 95 12.98 -12.40 2.82
C SER A 95 14.06 -13.48 2.76
N SER A 96 13.65 -14.75 2.71
CA SER A 96 14.55 -15.90 2.65
C SER A 96 14.94 -16.33 1.23
N THR A 97 14.04 -16.17 0.25
CA THR A 97 14.20 -16.72 -1.11
C THR A 97 14.34 -15.65 -2.19
N GLY A 98 13.97 -14.40 -1.90
CA GLY A 98 13.80 -13.35 -2.89
C GLY A 98 12.55 -13.51 -3.78
N THR A 99 11.69 -14.50 -3.52
CA THR A 99 10.48 -14.77 -4.32
C THR A 99 9.20 -14.72 -3.50
N TRP A 100 8.13 -14.20 -4.10
CA TRP A 100 6.79 -14.21 -3.53
C TRP A 100 6.12 -15.56 -3.77
N LYS A 101 5.93 -16.34 -2.71
CA LYS A 101 5.11 -17.55 -2.71
C LYS A 101 4.22 -17.53 -1.46
N PRO A 102 2.97 -18.01 -1.55
CA PRO A 102 2.19 -18.29 -0.36
C PRO A 102 2.71 -19.61 0.24
N SER A 103 2.91 -19.63 1.56
CA SER A 103 2.98 -20.88 2.32
C SER A 103 1.75 -21.72 1.97
N GLN A 104 1.99 -22.94 1.47
CA GLN A 104 0.93 -23.94 1.23
C GLN A 104 0.43 -24.51 2.56
#